data_AF-A0A3R7UNG3-F1
#
_entry.id   AF-A0A3R7UNG3-F1
#
_cell.length_a   1.000
_cell.length_b   1.000
_cell.length_c   1.000
_cell.angle_alpha   90.00
_cell.angle_beta   90.00
_cell.angle_gamma   90.00
#
_symmetry.space_group_name_H-M   'P 1'
#
loop_
_entity.id
_entity.type
_entity.pdbx_description
1 polymer ?
#
loop_
_entity_poly.entity_id
_entity_poly.type
_entity_poly.pdbx_seq_one_letter_code
_entity_poly.pdbx_strand_id
1 'polypeptide(L)'
;MNKKVEISFQNEKIELPVVIGSENEQAVDISKLRSQTGLITLDRGFKNTGSTSSSITFLDGERGILRYRGYSIEDLAQHSSFLEVSYLLINGQLPNINELNNFKSEITNHTLVAEDVRSILDGFPPRAHPMGVLCSLVSSLTAFYPKSLDPNRSSEEINGTIIRTIAKLPTLAAWSYKNRVRQPIIYPRNDLDYSSNFLHMMFALPTLNYNINPIVANALDKLLILHADHEQNCSASTVRIVGSSHASLYASISAGINALWGPLHGGANQAVIEMLEQIRNDEGNVKKYVQKAKDKSDPFRLMGFGHRVYKSFDPRARIIKKTCDEVLEQLGVTDPVLDVAKELEEIALKDQYFIDRSLYPNVDFYSGIIYRALGIPTDMFTVMFALGRIPGWIAQWKESREQNEPIGRPRQIYTGEKQRDYINIKNR
;
A
#
# COMPACT_ATOMS: atom_id res chain seq x y z
N MET A 1 -17.07 -32.72 -13.06
CA MET A 1 -15.82 -33.15 -13.71
C MET A 1 -14.73 -32.17 -13.31
N ASN A 2 -13.57 -32.65 -12.82
CA ASN A 2 -12.43 -31.78 -12.52
C ASN A 2 -11.92 -31.20 -13.84
N LYS A 3 -11.95 -29.86 -13.99
CA LYS A 3 -11.37 -29.19 -15.16
C LYS A 3 -9.86 -29.42 -15.16
N LYS A 4 -9.30 -29.69 -16.34
CA LYS A 4 -7.86 -29.93 -16.55
C LYS A 4 -7.41 -29.21 -17.80
N VAL A 5 -6.13 -28.86 -17.84
CA VAL A 5 -5.43 -28.34 -19.02
C VAL A 5 -4.38 -29.35 -19.42
N GLU A 6 -4.29 -29.68 -20.71
CA GLU A 6 -3.25 -30.55 -21.24
C GLU A 6 -2.13 -29.70 -21.84
N ILE A 7 -0.88 -29.99 -21.48
CA ILE A 7 0.32 -29.46 -22.12
C ILE A 7 1.02 -30.61 -22.86
N SER A 8 1.41 -30.35 -24.11
CA SER A 8 2.19 -31.29 -24.93
C SER A 8 3.63 -30.80 -25.09
N PHE A 9 4.61 -31.64 -24.77
CA PHE A 9 6.03 -31.34 -24.95
C PHE A 9 6.81 -32.62 -25.29
N GLN A 10 7.61 -32.61 -26.36
CA GLN A 10 8.45 -33.75 -26.81
C GLN A 10 7.71 -35.11 -26.87
N ASN A 11 6.49 -35.10 -27.44
CA ASN A 11 5.58 -36.27 -27.55
C ASN A 11 4.99 -36.79 -26.22
N GLU A 12 5.27 -36.14 -25.09
CA GLU A 12 4.59 -36.39 -23.83
C GLU A 12 3.44 -35.41 -23.62
N LYS A 13 2.37 -35.91 -23.01
CA LYS A 13 1.18 -35.14 -22.62
C LYS A 13 1.08 -35.16 -21.10
N ILE A 14 0.93 -33.99 -20.52
CA ILE A 14 0.78 -33.82 -19.07
C ILE A 14 -0.51 -33.08 -18.80
N GLU A 15 -1.30 -33.65 -17.90
CA GLU A 15 -2.50 -33.02 -17.38
C GLU A 15 -2.17 -32.18 -16.15
N LEU A 16 -2.53 -30.90 -16.22
CA LEU A 16 -2.45 -29.96 -15.11
C LEU A 16 -3.85 -29.69 -14.57
N PRO A 17 -4.06 -29.75 -13.23
CA PRO A 17 -5.36 -29.46 -12.66
C PRO A 17 -5.69 -27.96 -12.76
N VAL A 18 -6.98 -27.66 -12.91
CA VAL A 18 -7.50 -26.30 -12.78
C VAL A 18 -8.04 -26.11 -11.37
N VAL A 19 -7.52 -25.11 -10.67
CA VAL A 19 -8.02 -24.64 -9.37
C VAL A 19 -9.05 -23.55 -9.64
N ILE A 20 -10.18 -23.60 -8.92
CA ILE A 20 -11.28 -22.65 -9.06
C ILE A 20 -11.45 -21.91 -7.73
N GLY A 21 -11.37 -20.58 -7.78
CA GLY A 21 -11.61 -19.68 -6.65
C GLY A 21 -13.11 -19.50 -6.34
N SER A 22 -13.41 -18.86 -5.22
CA SER A 22 -14.79 -18.62 -4.77
C SER A 22 -15.57 -17.67 -5.69
N GLU A 23 -14.89 -16.80 -6.44
CA GLU A 23 -15.50 -15.88 -7.41
C GLU A 23 -15.35 -16.41 -8.85
N ASN A 24 -15.10 -17.71 -8.99
CA ASN A 24 -14.92 -18.45 -10.26
C ASN A 24 -13.65 -18.10 -11.04
N GLU A 25 -12.65 -17.49 -10.40
CA GLU A 25 -11.32 -17.34 -10.97
C GLU A 25 -10.71 -18.73 -11.22
N GLN A 26 -9.98 -18.89 -12.32
CA GLN A 26 -9.39 -20.16 -12.71
C GLN A 26 -7.88 -20.01 -12.82
N ALA A 27 -7.15 -20.90 -12.15
CA ALA A 27 -5.71 -20.98 -12.22
C ALA A 27 -5.29 -22.40 -12.63
N VAL A 28 -4.22 -22.51 -13.43
CA VAL A 28 -3.61 -23.80 -13.76
C VAL A 28 -2.55 -24.09 -12.71
N ASP A 29 -2.70 -25.19 -11.98
CA ASP A 29 -1.69 -25.61 -11.00
C ASP A 29 -0.49 -26.22 -11.73
N ILE A 30 0.61 -25.46 -11.72
CA ILE A 30 1.89 -25.83 -12.33
C ILE A 30 2.91 -26.38 -11.32
N SER A 31 2.50 -26.72 -10.09
CA SER A 31 3.41 -27.18 -9.02
C SER A 31 4.25 -28.40 -9.42
N LYS A 32 3.71 -29.29 -10.25
CA LYS A 32 4.39 -30.49 -10.77
C LYS A 32 5.01 -30.31 -12.16
N LEU A 33 4.83 -29.16 -12.80
CA LEU A 33 5.27 -28.93 -14.19
C LEU A 33 6.76 -29.25 -14.36
N ARG A 34 7.61 -28.71 -13.47
CA ARG A 34 9.06 -28.87 -13.59
C ARG A 34 9.53 -30.30 -13.29
N SER A 35 8.97 -30.96 -12.29
CA SER A 35 9.38 -32.33 -11.97
C SER A 35 8.96 -33.33 -13.04
N GLN A 36 7.89 -33.02 -13.80
CA GLN A 36 7.40 -33.87 -14.88
C GLN A 36 8.05 -33.55 -16.24
N THR A 37 8.36 -32.29 -16.55
CA THR A 37 8.87 -31.88 -17.89
C THR A 37 10.31 -31.40 -17.91
N GLY A 38 10.88 -31.04 -16.76
CA GLY A 38 12.11 -30.24 -16.66
C GLY A 38 11.94 -28.75 -17.00
N LEU A 39 10.79 -28.32 -17.52
CA LEU A 39 10.51 -26.94 -17.91
C LEU A 39 10.24 -26.03 -16.70
N ILE A 40 10.46 -24.73 -16.90
CA ILE A 40 9.92 -23.68 -16.06
C ILE A 40 9.05 -22.75 -16.92
N THR A 41 8.11 -22.04 -16.30
CA THR A 41 7.43 -20.93 -16.97
C THR A 41 8.33 -19.70 -16.97
N LEU A 42 8.19 -18.86 -18.01
CA LEU A 42 8.84 -17.56 -18.08
C LEU A 42 7.78 -16.47 -18.09
N ASP A 43 7.49 -15.90 -16.93
CA ASP A 43 6.46 -14.87 -16.77
C ASP A 43 7.06 -13.63 -16.09
N ARG A 44 7.56 -12.70 -16.93
CA ARG A 44 8.27 -11.51 -16.45
C ARG A 44 7.30 -10.57 -15.72
N GLY A 45 7.59 -10.33 -14.44
CA GLY A 45 6.76 -9.48 -13.58
C GLY A 45 5.46 -10.14 -13.12
N PHE A 46 5.36 -11.47 -13.19
CA PHE A 46 4.24 -12.26 -12.66
C PHE A 46 2.86 -11.87 -13.24
N LYS A 47 2.81 -11.48 -14.52
CA LYS A 47 1.57 -10.99 -15.15
C LYS A 47 0.52 -12.07 -15.33
N ASN A 48 0.93 -13.34 -15.39
CA ASN A 48 0.07 -14.49 -15.64
C ASN A 48 0.18 -15.54 -14.52
N THR A 49 0.84 -15.20 -13.40
CA THR A 49 1.15 -16.14 -12.32
C THR A 49 0.41 -15.75 -11.05
N GLY A 50 -0.60 -16.55 -10.68
CA GLY A 50 -1.17 -16.50 -9.33
C GLY A 50 -0.22 -17.16 -8.34
N SER A 51 0.36 -16.37 -7.43
CA SER A 51 1.42 -16.86 -6.52
C SER A 51 0.91 -17.51 -5.23
N THR A 52 -0.37 -17.34 -4.90
CA THR A 52 -0.97 -17.78 -3.64
C THR A 52 -2.49 -17.95 -3.78
N SER A 53 -3.09 -18.71 -2.88
CA SER A 53 -4.54 -18.74 -2.64
C SER A 53 -4.84 -17.84 -1.43
N SER A 54 -5.66 -16.81 -1.62
CA SER A 54 -5.97 -15.85 -0.55
C SER A 54 -7.47 -15.69 -0.33
N SER A 55 -7.84 -15.43 0.91
CA SER A 55 -9.20 -15.14 1.36
C SER A 55 -9.37 -13.71 1.88
N ILE A 56 -8.37 -12.85 1.69
CA ILE A 56 -8.30 -11.51 2.29
C ILE A 56 -9.08 -10.49 1.48
N THR A 57 -8.72 -10.34 0.21
CA THR A 57 -9.27 -9.32 -0.68
C THR A 57 -9.55 -9.93 -2.03
N PHE A 58 -10.74 -9.65 -2.55
CA PHE A 58 -11.09 -9.95 -3.93
C PHE A 58 -11.14 -8.66 -4.74
N LEU A 59 -10.62 -8.73 -5.97
CA LEU A 59 -10.57 -7.60 -6.89
C LEU A 59 -10.96 -8.07 -8.30
N ASP A 60 -12.01 -7.47 -8.86
CA ASP A 60 -12.35 -7.60 -10.28
C ASP A 60 -12.11 -6.26 -10.98
N GLY A 61 -11.02 -6.19 -11.75
CA GLY A 61 -10.61 -4.99 -12.46
C GLY A 61 -11.52 -4.61 -13.63
N GLU A 62 -12.16 -5.59 -14.27
CA GLU A 62 -13.07 -5.33 -15.38
C GLU A 62 -14.37 -4.72 -14.87
N ARG A 63 -14.88 -5.23 -13.75
CA ARG A 63 -16.16 -4.82 -13.17
C ARG A 63 -16.06 -3.73 -12.11
N GLY A 64 -14.85 -3.30 -11.74
CA GLY A 64 -14.65 -2.28 -10.71
C GLY A 64 -15.05 -2.76 -9.32
N ILE A 65 -14.80 -4.03 -8.99
CA ILE A 65 -15.16 -4.60 -7.69
C ILE A 65 -13.92 -4.65 -6.80
N LEU A 66 -14.08 -4.20 -5.55
CA LEU A 66 -13.11 -4.41 -4.48
C LEU A 66 -13.86 -4.86 -3.23
N ARG A 67 -13.46 -6.01 -2.68
CA ARG A 67 -14.05 -6.54 -1.45
C ARG A 67 -12.98 -6.94 -0.46
N TYR A 68 -13.10 -6.49 0.79
CA TYR A 68 -12.30 -7.02 1.90
C TYR A 68 -13.14 -8.05 2.64
N ARG A 69 -12.67 -9.30 2.69
CA ARG A 69 -13.38 -10.43 3.32
C ARG A 69 -14.83 -10.58 2.86
N GLY A 70 -15.10 -10.26 1.58
CA GLY A 70 -16.43 -10.33 0.98
C GLY A 70 -17.29 -9.05 1.10
N TYR A 71 -16.93 -8.10 1.97
CA TYR A 71 -17.63 -6.82 2.12
C TYR A 71 -17.17 -5.82 1.07
N SER A 72 -18.09 -5.07 0.46
CA SER A 72 -17.74 -4.05 -0.54
C SER A 72 -16.91 -2.93 0.11
N ILE A 73 -15.99 -2.35 -0.66
CA ILE A 73 -15.20 -1.21 -0.16
C ILE A 73 -16.09 0.01 0.13
N GLU A 74 -17.19 0.18 -0.61
CA GLU A 74 -18.20 1.20 -0.36
C GLU A 74 -18.82 1.07 1.04
N ASP A 75 -19.30 -0.13 1.40
CA ASP A 75 -19.95 -0.36 2.68
C ASP A 75 -18.95 -0.11 3.83
N LEU A 76 -17.73 -0.63 3.71
CA LEU A 76 -16.70 -0.46 4.73
C LEU A 76 -16.30 1.01 4.90
N ALA A 77 -16.10 1.75 3.81
CA ALA A 77 -15.73 3.17 3.89
C ALA A 77 -16.87 4.07 4.41
N GLN A 78 -18.13 3.65 4.24
CA GLN A 78 -19.29 4.41 4.71
C GLN A 78 -19.66 4.10 6.17
N HIS A 79 -19.52 2.85 6.61
CA HIS A 79 -20.10 2.37 7.86
C HIS A 79 -19.08 1.91 8.91
N SER A 80 -17.81 1.75 8.54
CA SER A 80 -16.78 1.21 9.44
C SER A 80 -15.78 2.29 9.88
N SER A 81 -14.85 1.88 10.74
CA SER A 81 -13.66 2.66 11.11
C SER A 81 -12.40 1.94 10.69
N PHE A 82 -11.28 2.65 10.52
CA PHE A 82 -10.02 2.03 10.10
C PHE A 82 -9.58 0.88 11.01
N LEU A 83 -9.78 0.98 12.33
CA LEU A 83 -9.44 -0.10 13.26
C LEU A 83 -10.38 -1.30 13.17
N GLU A 84 -11.65 -1.10 12.85
CA GLU A 84 -12.60 -2.20 12.60
C GLU A 84 -12.26 -2.93 11.29
N VAL A 85 -11.95 -2.19 10.22
CA VAL A 85 -11.44 -2.77 8.96
C VAL A 85 -10.10 -3.48 9.16
N SER A 86 -9.23 -2.94 10.01
CA SER A 86 -7.96 -3.59 10.37
C SER A 86 -8.20 -4.92 11.07
N TYR A 87 -9.14 -4.97 12.02
CA TYR A 87 -9.54 -6.21 12.67
C TYR A 87 -10.11 -7.21 11.64
N LEU A 88 -11.01 -6.76 10.77
CA LEU A 88 -11.61 -7.58 9.71
C LEU A 88 -10.55 -8.24 8.83
N LEU A 89 -9.59 -7.45 8.33
CA LEU A 89 -8.54 -7.97 7.44
C LEU A 89 -7.67 -9.02 8.14
N ILE A 90 -7.30 -8.79 9.40
CA ILE A 90 -6.36 -9.64 10.15
C ILE A 90 -7.02 -10.92 10.68
N ASN A 91 -8.27 -10.81 11.16
CA ASN A 91 -8.99 -11.89 11.83
C ASN A 91 -9.99 -12.61 10.92
N GLY A 92 -10.35 -12.02 9.78
CA GLY A 92 -11.22 -12.63 8.77
C GLY A 92 -12.71 -12.41 8.97
N GLN A 93 -13.13 -11.79 10.08
CA GLN A 93 -14.53 -11.47 10.41
C GLN A 93 -14.63 -10.08 11.04
N LEU A 94 -15.79 -9.44 10.91
CA LEU A 94 -16.06 -8.19 11.63
C LEU A 94 -16.11 -8.46 13.14
N PRO A 95 -15.53 -7.57 13.98
CA PRO A 95 -15.58 -7.72 15.42
C PRO A 95 -16.98 -7.40 15.96
N ASN A 96 -17.37 -8.05 17.04
CA ASN A 96 -18.43 -7.53 17.91
C ASN A 96 -17.91 -6.33 18.75
N ILE A 97 -18.81 -5.66 19.48
CA ILE A 97 -18.47 -4.46 20.26
C ILE A 97 -17.35 -4.72 21.28
N ASN A 98 -17.35 -5.87 21.96
CA ASN A 98 -16.34 -6.19 22.96
C ASN A 98 -14.98 -6.47 22.32
N GLU A 99 -14.97 -7.19 21.20
CA GLU A 99 -13.74 -7.47 20.43
C GLU A 99 -13.13 -6.18 19.89
N LEU A 100 -13.95 -5.28 19.33
CA LEU A 100 -13.49 -4.00 18.82
C LEU A 100 -12.95 -3.10 19.93
N ASN A 101 -13.63 -3.02 21.07
CA ASN A 101 -13.19 -2.24 22.21
C ASN A 101 -11.87 -2.79 22.81
N ASN A 102 -11.74 -4.11 22.91
CA ASN A 102 -10.49 -4.74 23.34
C ASN A 102 -9.35 -4.42 22.36
N PHE A 103 -9.58 -4.59 21.06
CA PHE A 103 -8.59 -4.30 20.03
C PHE A 103 -8.14 -2.82 20.05
N LYS A 104 -9.09 -1.88 20.19
CA LYS A 104 -8.80 -0.45 20.37
C LYS A 104 -7.96 -0.19 21.62
N SER A 105 -8.32 -0.81 22.75
CA SER A 105 -7.59 -0.68 24.02
C SER A 105 -6.16 -1.22 23.91
N GLU A 106 -5.98 -2.41 23.34
CA GLU A 106 -4.67 -3.02 23.14
C GLU A 106 -3.76 -2.15 22.26
N ILE A 107 -4.30 -1.62 21.15
CA ILE A 107 -3.56 -0.71 20.26
C ILE A 107 -3.18 0.56 21.02
N THR A 108 -4.14 1.20 21.68
CA THR A 108 -3.94 2.47 22.42
C THR A 108 -2.81 2.34 23.44
N ASN A 109 -2.80 1.24 24.20
CA ASN A 109 -1.80 0.95 25.23
C ASN A 109 -0.41 0.59 24.70
N HIS A 110 -0.23 0.44 23.38
CA HIS A 110 1.04 0.10 22.75
C HIS A 110 1.59 1.16 21.79
N THR A 111 0.98 2.35 21.74
CA THR A 111 1.34 3.44 20.82
C THR A 111 2.71 4.07 21.10
N LEU A 112 3.15 4.09 22.37
CA LEU A 112 4.46 4.59 22.76
C LEU A 112 5.59 3.73 22.17
N VAL A 113 6.63 4.38 21.68
CA VAL A 113 7.84 3.73 21.17
C VAL A 113 8.94 3.89 22.23
N ALA A 114 9.85 2.90 22.33
CA ALA A 114 10.98 3.01 23.26
C ALA A 114 11.82 4.26 22.94
N GLU A 115 12.25 4.98 23.97
CA GLU A 115 13.00 6.23 23.81
C GLU A 115 14.31 6.04 23.04
N ASP A 116 14.95 4.88 23.12
CA ASP A 116 16.15 4.57 22.34
C ASP A 116 15.92 4.60 20.81
N VAL A 117 14.68 4.41 20.34
CA VAL A 117 14.33 4.58 18.92
C VAL A 117 14.47 6.04 18.50
N ARG A 118 14.28 6.99 19.42
CA ARG A 118 14.52 8.41 19.15
C ARG A 118 15.97 8.68 18.81
N SER A 119 16.92 8.00 19.47
CA SER A 119 18.35 8.11 19.13
C SER A 119 18.64 7.66 17.70
N ILE A 120 17.89 6.67 17.18
CA ILE A 120 17.96 6.24 15.77
C ILE A 120 17.37 7.33 14.86
N LEU A 121 16.23 7.92 15.22
CA LEU A 121 15.62 9.04 14.50
C LEU A 121 16.57 10.24 14.40
N ASP A 122 17.22 10.61 15.50
CA ASP A 122 18.15 11.75 15.59
C ASP A 122 19.41 11.56 14.73
N GLY A 123 19.73 10.31 14.36
CA GLY A 123 20.79 10.00 13.39
C GLY A 123 20.48 10.40 11.94
N PHE A 124 19.21 10.69 11.60
CA PHE A 124 18.85 11.10 10.24
C PHE A 124 19.08 12.60 10.00
N PRO A 125 19.62 12.98 8.83
CA PRO A 125 19.84 14.38 8.49
C PRO A 125 18.52 15.15 8.28
N PRO A 126 18.55 16.49 8.36
CA PRO A 126 17.35 17.29 8.10
C PRO A 126 16.86 17.04 6.68
N ARG A 127 15.55 17.02 6.47
CA ARG A 127 14.93 16.76 5.16
C ARG A 127 15.22 15.35 4.59
N ALA A 128 15.69 14.40 5.40
CA ALA A 128 15.66 13.00 5.01
C ALA A 128 14.24 12.62 4.57
N HIS A 129 14.13 11.89 3.44
CA HIS A 129 12.82 11.54 2.90
C HIS A 129 12.04 10.67 3.91
N PRO A 130 10.80 11.03 4.28
CA PRO A 130 10.06 10.35 5.34
C PRO A 130 9.93 8.84 5.17
N MET A 131 9.72 8.34 3.95
CA MET A 131 9.71 6.89 3.66
C MET A 131 10.99 6.14 4.06
N GLY A 132 12.17 6.72 3.81
CA GLY A 132 13.46 6.11 4.18
C GLY A 132 13.69 6.09 5.70
N VAL A 133 13.24 7.15 6.37
CA VAL A 133 13.22 7.22 7.85
C VAL A 133 12.26 6.16 8.40
N LEU A 134 11.02 6.11 7.90
CA LEU A 134 9.99 5.17 8.35
C LEU A 134 10.42 3.72 8.19
N CYS A 135 10.94 3.32 7.02
CA CYS A 135 11.33 1.93 6.79
C CYS A 135 12.47 1.48 7.72
N SER A 136 13.39 2.40 8.02
CA SER A 136 14.52 2.16 8.93
C SER A 136 14.06 2.04 10.38
N LEU A 137 13.18 2.93 10.84
CA LEU A 137 12.62 2.87 12.20
C LEU A 137 11.78 1.59 12.39
N VAL A 138 10.95 1.23 11.42
CA VAL A 138 10.16 -0.01 11.46
C VAL A 138 11.08 -1.23 11.49
N SER A 139 12.14 -1.28 10.68
CA SER A 139 13.10 -2.39 10.73
C SER A 139 13.82 -2.47 12.07
N SER A 140 14.11 -1.32 12.70
CA SER A 140 14.79 -1.30 14.00
C SER A 140 13.98 -1.94 15.13
N LEU A 141 12.64 -1.97 15.01
CA LEU A 141 11.76 -2.61 16.00
C LEU A 141 12.10 -4.09 16.22
N THR A 142 12.69 -4.79 15.25
CA THR A 142 13.18 -6.15 15.44
C THR A 142 14.23 -6.25 16.56
N ALA A 143 15.08 -5.24 16.74
CA ALA A 143 16.07 -5.21 17.83
C ALA A 143 15.42 -4.95 19.20
N PHE A 144 14.36 -4.14 19.25
CA PHE A 144 13.61 -3.85 20.48
C PHE A 144 12.63 -4.96 20.87
N TYR A 145 12.27 -5.83 19.91
CA TYR A 145 11.36 -6.95 20.09
C TYR A 145 11.98 -8.24 19.53
N PRO A 146 13.10 -8.74 20.09
CA PRO A 146 13.87 -9.84 19.52
C PRO A 146 13.10 -11.16 19.47
N LYS A 147 12.13 -11.37 20.36
CA LYS A 147 11.20 -12.52 20.30
C LYS A 147 10.43 -12.61 18.98
N SER A 148 10.30 -11.50 18.23
CA SER A 148 9.67 -11.51 16.91
C SER A 148 10.47 -12.26 15.84
N LEU A 149 11.73 -12.58 16.11
CA LEU A 149 12.60 -13.38 15.24
C LEU A 149 12.38 -14.88 15.38
N ASP A 150 11.75 -15.34 16.46
CA ASP A 150 11.46 -16.76 16.65
C ASP A 150 10.30 -17.18 15.72
N PRO A 151 10.53 -18.10 14.76
CA PRO A 151 9.48 -18.57 13.87
C PRO A 151 8.44 -19.48 14.54
N ASN A 152 8.73 -20.03 15.72
CA ASN A 152 7.93 -21.05 16.41
C ASN A 152 7.14 -20.50 17.62
N ARG A 153 7.08 -19.17 17.75
CA ARG A 153 6.35 -18.46 18.78
C ARG A 153 4.84 -18.72 18.73
N SER A 154 4.17 -18.58 19.87
CA SER A 154 2.72 -18.84 19.99
C SER A 154 1.88 -17.83 19.19
N SER A 155 0.63 -18.20 18.89
CA SER A 155 -0.32 -17.28 18.24
C SER A 155 -0.54 -15.99 19.05
N GLU A 156 -0.47 -16.05 20.39
CA GLU A 156 -0.57 -14.89 21.27
C GLU A 156 0.65 -13.96 21.12
N GLU A 157 1.87 -14.52 21.03
CA GLU A 157 3.09 -13.73 20.81
C GLU A 157 3.13 -13.09 19.41
N ILE A 158 2.59 -13.78 18.40
CA ILE A 158 2.37 -13.23 17.07
C ILE A 158 1.36 -12.07 17.14
N ASN A 159 0.22 -12.29 17.79
CA ASN A 159 -0.81 -11.26 17.95
C ASN A 159 -0.27 -10.01 18.67
N GLY A 160 0.49 -10.18 19.75
CA GLY A 160 1.14 -9.06 20.43
C GLY A 160 2.12 -8.28 19.53
N THR A 161 2.71 -8.92 18.52
CA THR A 161 3.55 -8.23 17.52
C THR A 161 2.71 -7.49 16.49
N ILE A 162 1.57 -8.06 16.08
CA ILE A 162 0.60 -7.42 15.21
C ILE A 162 0.06 -6.14 15.85
N ILE A 163 -0.41 -6.22 17.10
CA ILE A 163 -0.90 -5.07 17.88
C ILE A 163 0.16 -3.97 17.95
N ARG A 164 1.40 -4.31 18.34
CA ARG A 164 2.51 -3.35 18.40
C ARG A 164 2.82 -2.71 17.05
N THR A 165 2.72 -3.47 15.97
CA THR A 165 2.97 -2.96 14.62
C THR A 165 1.93 -1.89 14.23
N ILE A 166 0.64 -2.19 14.43
CA ILE A 166 -0.46 -1.24 14.13
C ILE A 166 -0.40 -0.01 15.03
N ALA A 167 -0.07 -0.22 16.31
CA ALA A 167 -0.01 0.85 17.31
C ALA A 167 1.16 1.82 17.11
N LYS A 168 2.33 1.31 16.72
CA LYS A 168 3.56 2.13 16.64
C LYS A 168 3.76 2.79 15.29
N LEU A 169 3.20 2.24 14.21
CA LEU A 169 3.39 2.79 12.88
C LEU A 169 2.93 4.27 12.75
N PRO A 170 1.77 4.70 13.31
CA PRO A 170 1.39 6.12 13.35
C PRO A 170 2.44 7.00 14.04
N THR A 171 2.95 6.54 15.18
CA THR A 171 3.95 7.28 15.97
C THR A 171 5.24 7.45 15.15
N LEU A 172 5.74 6.37 14.54
CA LEU A 172 6.94 6.41 13.70
C LEU A 172 6.75 7.26 12.44
N ALA A 173 5.57 7.20 11.82
CA ALA A 173 5.21 8.03 10.67
C ALA A 173 5.18 9.52 11.06
N ALA A 174 4.53 9.89 12.16
CA ALA A 174 4.51 11.26 12.65
C ALA A 174 5.92 11.75 13.05
N TRP A 175 6.74 10.90 13.66
CA TRP A 175 8.13 11.23 13.98
C TRP A 175 8.98 11.47 12.74
N SER A 176 8.76 10.71 11.65
CA SER A 176 9.43 10.95 10.37
C SER A 176 9.09 12.34 9.81
N TYR A 177 7.83 12.78 9.95
CA TYR A 177 7.40 14.14 9.61
C TYR A 177 8.05 15.19 10.52
N LYS A 178 8.00 15.02 11.85
CA LYS A 178 8.59 15.96 12.81
C LYS A 178 10.10 16.13 12.60
N ASN A 179 10.81 15.04 12.30
CA ASN A 179 12.22 15.08 11.90
C ASN A 179 12.42 15.88 10.61
N ARG A 180 11.58 15.65 9.59
CA ARG A 180 11.63 16.35 8.30
C ARG A 180 11.41 17.86 8.43
N VAL A 181 10.48 18.31 9.28
CA VAL A 181 10.22 19.74 9.54
C VAL A 181 11.04 20.34 10.69
N ARG A 182 11.88 19.53 11.34
CA ARG A 182 12.71 19.93 12.49
C ARG A 182 11.92 20.55 13.65
N GLN A 183 10.83 19.88 14.00
CA GLN A 183 10.02 20.21 15.17
C GLN A 183 10.20 19.15 16.26
N PRO A 184 9.91 19.49 17.54
CA PRO A 184 9.84 18.50 18.60
C PRO A 184 8.86 17.37 18.24
N ILE A 185 9.22 16.15 18.62
CA ILE A 185 8.29 15.01 18.53
C ILE A 185 7.08 15.26 19.44
N ILE A 186 5.93 14.73 19.02
CA ILE A 186 4.70 14.76 19.80
C ILE A 186 4.36 13.31 20.14
N TYR A 187 4.01 13.07 21.40
CA TYR A 187 3.65 11.75 21.89
C TYR A 187 2.17 11.44 21.61
N PRO A 188 1.82 10.16 21.49
CA PRO A 188 0.43 9.74 21.35
C PRO A 188 -0.39 10.08 22.60
N ARG A 189 -1.70 10.26 22.38
CA ARG A 189 -2.71 10.55 23.38
C ARG A 189 -3.77 9.47 23.40
N ASN A 190 -3.98 8.86 24.57
CA ASN A 190 -4.91 7.74 24.74
C ASN A 190 -6.39 8.14 24.72
N ASP A 191 -6.69 9.43 24.88
CA ASP A 191 -8.04 9.98 24.81
C ASP A 191 -8.53 10.24 23.37
N LEU A 192 -7.66 10.05 22.37
CA LEU A 192 -7.95 10.27 20.96
C LEU A 192 -8.11 8.94 20.21
N ASP A 193 -9.01 8.91 19.22
CA ASP A 193 -9.08 7.80 18.27
C ASP A 193 -7.83 7.74 17.36
N TYR A 194 -7.70 6.67 16.57
CA TYR A 194 -6.52 6.41 15.74
C TYR A 194 -6.14 7.56 14.80
N SER A 195 -7.12 8.10 14.08
CA SER A 195 -6.93 9.14 13.07
C SER A 195 -6.71 10.51 13.72
N SER A 196 -7.49 10.82 14.75
CA SER A 196 -7.35 12.02 15.58
C SER A 196 -5.99 12.09 16.28
N ASN A 197 -5.52 10.96 16.83
CA ASN A 197 -4.21 10.86 17.49
C ASN A 197 -3.06 11.05 16.48
N PHE A 198 -3.18 10.48 15.28
CA PHE A 198 -2.17 10.68 14.23
C PHE A 198 -2.08 12.16 13.81
N LEU A 199 -3.22 12.83 13.59
CA LEU A 199 -3.25 14.27 13.29
C LEU A 199 -2.66 15.11 14.41
N HIS A 200 -2.93 14.76 15.67
CA HIS A 200 -2.31 15.38 16.83
C HIS A 200 -0.78 15.25 16.78
N MET A 201 -0.27 14.03 16.58
CA MET A 201 1.19 13.79 16.52
C MET A 201 1.87 14.49 15.34
N MET A 202 1.18 14.63 14.21
CA MET A 202 1.67 15.36 13.05
C MET A 202 1.73 16.87 13.32
N PHE A 203 0.63 17.48 13.76
CA PHE A 203 0.46 18.93 13.64
C PHE A 203 0.52 19.71 14.95
N ALA A 204 0.39 19.06 16.11
CA ALA A 204 0.49 19.76 17.38
C ALA A 204 1.89 20.35 17.59
N LEU A 205 1.94 21.47 18.31
CA LEU A 205 3.17 22.13 18.74
C LEU A 205 3.10 22.36 20.24
N PRO A 206 4.23 22.33 20.97
CA PRO A 206 4.24 22.61 22.41
C PRO A 206 3.77 24.02 22.78
N THR A 207 3.75 24.93 21.82
CA THR A 207 3.46 26.36 22.04
C THR A 207 2.00 26.74 21.84
N LEU A 208 1.15 25.84 21.33
CA LEU A 208 -0.25 26.13 21.00
C LEU A 208 -1.14 24.91 21.27
N ASN A 209 -2.38 25.16 21.70
CA ASN A 209 -3.39 24.11 21.78
C ASN A 209 -3.81 23.69 20.36
N TYR A 210 -3.65 22.41 20.06
CA TYR A 210 -4.08 21.83 18.79
C TYR A 210 -5.48 21.24 18.93
N ASN A 211 -6.44 21.82 18.21
CA ASN A 211 -7.81 21.33 18.15
C ASN A 211 -8.00 20.48 16.89
N ILE A 212 -8.42 19.23 17.07
CA ILE A 212 -8.63 18.31 15.95
C ILE A 212 -9.97 18.64 15.29
N ASN A 213 -9.94 18.89 13.98
CA ASN A 213 -11.16 19.03 13.21
C ASN A 213 -11.77 17.63 12.95
N PRO A 214 -12.99 17.34 13.41
CA PRO A 214 -13.59 16.01 13.30
C PRO A 214 -13.82 15.58 11.85
N ILE A 215 -14.04 16.52 10.92
CA ILE A 215 -14.17 16.21 9.49
C ILE A 215 -12.83 15.76 8.93
N VAL A 216 -11.75 16.45 9.28
CA VAL A 216 -10.40 16.06 8.85
C VAL A 216 -10.02 14.69 9.40
N ALA A 217 -10.36 14.40 10.66
CA ALA A 217 -10.16 13.08 11.26
C ALA A 217 -10.96 11.99 10.53
N ASN A 218 -12.24 12.25 10.21
CA ASN A 218 -13.09 11.32 9.46
C ASN A 218 -12.58 11.09 8.02
N ALA A 219 -12.15 12.14 7.33
CA ALA A 219 -11.59 12.05 6.00
C ALA A 219 -10.29 11.23 6.00
N LEU A 220 -9.42 11.43 7.01
CA LEU A 220 -8.23 10.61 7.19
C LEU A 220 -8.60 9.14 7.46
N ASP A 221 -9.58 8.86 8.31
CA ASP A 221 -9.99 7.49 8.61
C ASP A 221 -10.47 6.75 7.35
N LYS A 222 -11.32 7.40 6.54
CA LYS A 222 -11.74 6.88 5.22
C LYS A 222 -10.57 6.67 4.28
N LEU A 223 -9.64 7.61 4.21
CA LEU A 223 -8.43 7.47 3.39
C LEU A 223 -7.63 6.23 3.80
N LEU A 224 -7.49 5.97 5.10
CA LEU A 224 -6.79 4.77 5.57
C LEU A 224 -7.54 3.48 5.20
N ILE A 225 -8.88 3.46 5.32
CA ILE A 225 -9.72 2.32 4.88
C ILE A 225 -9.54 2.02 3.38
N LEU A 226 -9.60 3.05 2.53
CA LEU A 226 -9.47 2.91 1.07
C LEU A 226 -8.10 2.40 0.62
N HIS A 227 -7.09 2.51 1.48
CA HIS A 227 -5.74 2.01 1.25
C HIS A 227 -5.40 0.75 2.05
N ALA A 228 -6.34 0.21 2.84
CA ALA A 228 -6.13 -0.87 3.81
C ALA A 228 -5.49 -2.13 3.22
N ASP A 229 -5.99 -2.60 2.08
CA ASP A 229 -5.41 -3.69 1.31
C ASP A 229 -5.70 -3.53 -0.18
N HIS A 230 -4.95 -4.22 -1.03
CA HIS A 230 -5.22 -4.22 -2.46
C HIS A 230 -4.65 -5.48 -3.14
N GLU A 231 -4.93 -6.64 -2.55
CA GLU A 231 -4.58 -7.97 -3.11
C GLU A 231 -3.05 -8.13 -3.34
N GLN A 232 -2.59 -8.97 -4.27
CA GLN A 232 -1.17 -9.26 -4.52
C GLN A 232 -0.44 -8.18 -5.34
N ASN A 233 -0.47 -6.93 -4.87
CA ASN A 233 0.36 -5.86 -5.41
C ASN A 233 1.85 -6.00 -4.98
N CYS A 234 2.74 -5.22 -5.62
CA CYS A 234 4.19 -5.32 -5.43
C CYS A 234 4.64 -5.33 -3.96
N SER A 235 4.09 -4.47 -3.12
CA SER A 235 4.46 -4.42 -1.70
C SER A 235 3.89 -5.58 -0.89
N ALA A 236 2.63 -5.98 -1.12
CA ALA A 236 2.05 -7.15 -0.47
C ALA A 236 2.79 -8.45 -0.83
N SER A 237 3.11 -8.64 -2.11
CA SER A 237 3.93 -9.77 -2.57
C SER A 237 5.33 -9.72 -1.96
N THR A 238 5.94 -8.54 -1.81
CA THR A 238 7.23 -8.37 -1.13
C THR A 238 7.15 -8.79 0.34
N VAL A 239 6.11 -8.37 1.06
CA VAL A 239 5.87 -8.78 2.45
C VAL A 239 5.75 -10.30 2.56
N ARG A 240 5.00 -10.95 1.66
CA ARG A 240 4.90 -12.42 1.61
C ARG A 240 6.24 -13.08 1.30
N ILE A 241 6.98 -12.61 0.29
CA ILE A 241 8.28 -13.19 -0.09
C ILE A 241 9.29 -13.11 1.06
N VAL A 242 9.40 -11.97 1.73
CA VAL A 242 10.28 -11.82 2.90
C VAL A 242 9.77 -12.66 4.08
N GLY A 243 8.46 -12.67 4.33
CA GLY A 243 7.85 -13.50 5.37
C GLY A 243 8.04 -15.00 5.15
N SER A 244 8.11 -15.46 3.89
CA SER A 244 8.31 -16.87 3.53
C SER A 244 9.69 -17.40 3.94
N SER A 245 10.68 -16.53 4.16
CA SER A 245 11.97 -16.90 4.75
C SER A 245 11.95 -16.91 6.28
N HIS A 246 10.76 -16.83 6.90
CA HIS A 246 10.58 -16.72 8.35
C HIS A 246 11.16 -15.44 8.97
N ALA A 247 11.32 -14.38 8.18
CA ALA A 247 11.71 -13.07 8.73
C ALA A 247 10.61 -12.50 9.66
N SER A 248 11.04 -11.73 10.66
CA SER A 248 10.13 -11.01 11.58
C SER A 248 9.09 -10.17 10.80
N LEU A 249 7.91 -10.00 11.38
CA LEU A 249 6.87 -9.14 10.82
C LEU A 249 7.39 -7.72 10.59
N TYR A 250 8.18 -7.15 11.52
CA TYR A 250 8.74 -5.80 11.37
C TYR A 250 9.65 -5.68 10.13
N ALA A 251 10.52 -6.67 9.90
CA ALA A 251 11.39 -6.70 8.73
C ALA A 251 10.57 -6.85 7.43
N SER A 252 9.53 -7.70 7.47
CA SER A 252 8.63 -7.90 6.32
C SER A 252 7.85 -6.63 5.98
N ILE A 253 7.32 -5.92 6.98
CA ILE A 253 6.66 -4.61 6.79
C ILE A 253 7.65 -3.56 6.28
N SER A 254 8.88 -3.49 6.82
CA SER A 254 9.91 -2.58 6.31
C SER A 254 10.21 -2.83 4.82
N ALA A 255 10.27 -4.09 4.39
CA ALA A 255 10.41 -4.44 2.97
C ALA A 255 9.18 -4.00 2.15
N GLY A 256 7.97 -4.17 2.70
CA GLY A 256 6.73 -3.64 2.10
C GLY A 256 6.74 -2.13 1.92
N ILE A 257 7.22 -1.37 2.91
CA ILE A 257 7.39 0.09 2.84
C ILE A 257 8.40 0.46 1.74
N ASN A 258 9.54 -0.23 1.64
CA ASN A 258 10.52 0.01 0.58
C ASN A 258 9.95 -0.30 -0.82
N ALA A 259 9.20 -1.40 -0.97
CA ALA A 259 8.54 -1.73 -2.22
C ALA A 259 7.46 -0.69 -2.60
N LEU A 260 6.73 -0.16 -1.61
CA LEU A 260 5.76 0.91 -1.80
C LEU A 260 6.39 2.25 -2.16
N TRP A 261 7.59 2.54 -1.63
CA TRP A 261 8.31 3.79 -1.92
C TRP A 261 8.72 3.93 -3.39
N GLY A 262 8.85 2.82 -4.11
CA GLY A 262 9.18 2.84 -5.54
C GLY A 262 8.18 3.70 -6.33
N PRO A 263 8.64 4.56 -7.27
CA PRO A 263 7.76 5.48 -8.00
C PRO A 263 6.73 4.78 -8.88
N LEU A 264 6.98 3.51 -9.26
CA LEU A 264 6.04 2.68 -10.01
C LEU A 264 4.98 1.98 -9.14
N HIS A 265 4.98 2.23 -7.83
CA HIS A 265 4.01 1.67 -6.89
C HIS A 265 3.29 2.76 -6.09
N GLY A 266 3.79 3.17 -4.92
CA GLY A 266 3.11 4.12 -4.03
C GLY A 266 3.50 5.59 -4.22
N GLY A 267 4.39 5.91 -5.17
CA GLY A 267 4.78 7.29 -5.48
C GLY A 267 3.78 8.05 -6.37
N ALA A 268 2.70 7.40 -6.84
CA ALA A 268 1.77 7.99 -7.79
C ALA A 268 1.03 9.21 -7.24
N ASN A 269 0.61 9.19 -5.97
CA ASN A 269 -0.09 10.31 -5.32
C ASN A 269 0.80 11.56 -5.16
N GLN A 270 2.08 11.39 -4.84
CA GLN A 270 3.06 12.47 -4.85
C GLN A 270 3.25 13.03 -6.27
N ALA A 271 3.39 12.16 -7.26
CA ALA A 271 3.56 12.56 -8.64
C ALA A 271 2.34 13.29 -9.23
N VAL A 272 1.12 13.03 -8.72
CA VAL A 272 -0.08 13.82 -9.04
C VAL A 272 0.12 15.28 -8.64
N ILE A 273 0.50 15.55 -7.38
CA ILE A 273 0.67 16.93 -6.91
C ILE A 273 1.85 17.61 -7.60
N GLU A 274 2.97 16.91 -7.81
CA GLU A 274 4.11 17.46 -8.54
C GLU A 274 3.73 17.82 -9.99
N MET A 275 2.94 16.98 -10.66
CA MET A 275 2.38 17.27 -11.98
C MET A 275 1.47 18.49 -11.96
N LEU A 276 0.55 18.58 -10.99
CA LEU A 276 -0.38 19.72 -10.87
C LEU A 276 0.36 21.02 -10.57
N GLU A 277 1.39 20.98 -9.71
CA GLU A 277 2.28 22.11 -9.45
C GLU A 277 3.06 22.52 -10.71
N GLN A 278 3.53 21.54 -11.49
CA GLN A 278 4.18 21.81 -12.77
C GLN A 278 3.25 22.54 -13.74
N ILE A 279 2.00 22.08 -13.86
CA ILE A 279 0.99 22.71 -14.72
C ILE A 279 0.69 24.13 -14.22
N ARG A 280 0.51 24.32 -12.90
CA ARG A 280 0.28 25.64 -12.31
C ARG A 280 1.44 26.59 -12.61
N ASN A 281 2.68 26.13 -12.46
CA ASN A 281 3.88 26.95 -12.72
C ASN A 281 4.03 27.30 -14.20
N ASP A 282 3.45 26.52 -15.11
CA ASP A 282 3.33 26.80 -16.54
C ASP A 282 1.99 27.49 -16.86
N GLU A 283 1.70 28.56 -16.11
CA GLU A 283 0.53 29.44 -16.25
C GLU A 283 -0.85 28.74 -16.10
N GLY A 284 -0.87 27.50 -15.60
CA GLY A 284 -2.11 26.73 -15.45
C GLY A 284 -2.67 26.18 -16.75
N ASN A 285 -1.87 26.03 -17.82
CA ASN A 285 -2.37 25.60 -19.12
C ASN A 285 -2.67 24.08 -19.18
N VAL A 286 -3.79 23.66 -18.58
CA VAL A 286 -4.21 22.25 -18.52
C VAL A 286 -4.34 21.63 -19.91
N LYS A 287 -4.90 22.36 -20.88
CA LYS A 287 -5.09 21.89 -22.27
C LYS A 287 -3.78 21.47 -22.93
N LYS A 288 -2.69 22.23 -22.72
CA LYS A 288 -1.34 21.89 -23.22
C LYS A 288 -0.90 20.52 -22.71
N TYR A 289 -1.01 20.27 -21.41
CA TYR A 289 -0.57 19.01 -20.81
C TYR A 289 -1.46 17.82 -21.18
N VAL A 290 -2.76 18.05 -21.36
CA VAL A 290 -3.67 17.07 -21.92
C VAL A 290 -3.24 16.66 -23.33
N GLN A 291 -2.83 17.61 -24.20
CA GLN A 291 -2.29 17.26 -25.52
C GLN A 291 -0.96 16.52 -25.45
N LYS A 292 -0.04 16.93 -24.55
CA LYS A 292 1.22 16.19 -24.32
C LYS A 292 0.95 14.74 -23.91
N ALA A 293 -0.04 14.49 -23.06
CA ALA A 293 -0.39 13.14 -22.63
C ALA A 293 -0.98 12.25 -23.75
N LYS A 294 -1.51 12.85 -24.82
CA LYS A 294 -2.01 12.15 -26.01
C LYS A 294 -0.91 11.87 -27.03
N ASP A 295 0.15 12.68 -27.03
CA ASP A 295 1.26 12.53 -27.95
C ASP A 295 2.10 11.31 -27.57
N LYS A 296 2.17 10.34 -28.48
CA LYS A 296 2.97 9.11 -28.29
C LYS A 296 4.48 9.38 -28.28
N SER A 297 4.91 10.51 -28.84
CA SER A 297 6.31 10.92 -28.88
C SER A 297 6.74 11.72 -27.64
N ASP A 298 5.77 12.22 -26.86
CA ASP A 298 6.04 12.92 -25.60
C ASP A 298 6.11 11.90 -24.44
N PRO A 299 7.13 11.96 -23.56
CA PRO A 299 7.23 11.09 -22.40
C PRO A 299 6.22 11.42 -21.29
N PHE A 300 5.55 12.59 -21.35
CA PHE A 300 4.61 13.04 -20.33
C PHE A 300 3.40 12.11 -20.21
N ARG A 301 2.99 11.83 -18.97
CA ARG A 301 1.80 11.04 -18.65
C ARG A 301 1.00 11.76 -17.56
N LEU A 302 -0.32 11.66 -17.63
CA LEU A 302 -1.19 12.18 -16.59
C LEU A 302 -1.18 11.22 -15.39
N MET A 303 -0.52 11.67 -14.32
CA MET A 303 -0.44 10.93 -13.06
C MET A 303 -1.80 10.96 -12.37
N GLY A 304 -2.18 9.85 -11.73
CA GLY A 304 -3.51 9.69 -11.11
C GLY A 304 -4.65 9.37 -12.07
N PHE A 305 -4.36 9.08 -13.35
CA PHE A 305 -5.35 8.68 -14.34
C PHE A 305 -5.11 7.25 -14.85
N GLY A 306 -6.20 6.48 -14.95
CA GLY A 306 -6.15 5.06 -15.30
C GLY A 306 -5.66 4.18 -14.15
N HIS A 307 -5.70 2.86 -14.35
CA HIS A 307 -5.29 1.91 -13.34
C HIS A 307 -4.72 0.63 -13.97
N ARG A 308 -3.74 -0.01 -13.30
CA ARG A 308 -3.12 -1.26 -13.79
C ARG A 308 -4.12 -2.42 -13.82
N VAL A 309 -4.97 -2.47 -12.80
CA VAL A 309 -5.97 -3.52 -12.56
C VAL A 309 -7.36 -3.12 -13.06
N TYR A 310 -7.93 -2.00 -12.59
CA TYR A 310 -9.22 -1.51 -13.09
C TYR A 310 -9.13 -1.06 -14.56
N LYS A 311 -9.83 -1.78 -15.44
CA LYS A 311 -10.06 -1.36 -16.85
C LYS A 311 -11.34 -0.55 -17.00
N SER A 312 -12.19 -0.58 -15.99
CA SER A 312 -13.32 0.34 -15.81
C SER A 312 -12.97 1.39 -14.75
N PHE A 313 -13.95 1.86 -14.00
CA PHE A 313 -13.79 2.89 -12.97
C PHE A 313 -13.23 2.30 -11.66
N ASP A 314 -12.36 3.01 -10.96
CA ASP A 314 -11.85 2.62 -9.63
C ASP A 314 -12.94 2.87 -8.57
N PRO A 315 -13.52 1.84 -7.93
CA PRO A 315 -14.64 2.02 -6.98
C PRO A 315 -14.29 2.96 -5.81
N ARG A 316 -13.01 3.01 -5.42
CA ARG A 316 -12.52 3.90 -4.35
C ARG A 316 -12.57 5.36 -4.77
N ALA A 317 -12.33 5.67 -6.05
CA ALA A 317 -12.28 7.02 -6.59
C ALA A 317 -13.62 7.76 -6.43
N ARG A 318 -14.76 7.05 -6.49
CA ARG A 318 -16.09 7.64 -6.28
C ARG A 318 -16.32 8.06 -4.84
N ILE A 319 -15.89 7.22 -3.90
CA ILE A 319 -16.04 7.47 -2.45
C ILE A 319 -15.18 8.67 -2.06
N ILE A 320 -13.91 8.64 -2.45
CA ILE A 320 -12.93 9.65 -2.09
C ILE A 320 -13.20 10.99 -2.75
N LYS A 321 -13.80 11.03 -3.96
CA LYS A 321 -14.20 12.29 -4.60
C LYS A 321 -15.19 13.06 -3.73
N LYS A 322 -16.23 12.37 -3.23
CA LYS A 322 -17.21 12.99 -2.32
C LYS A 322 -16.54 13.54 -1.06
N THR A 323 -15.63 12.76 -0.45
CA THR A 323 -14.86 13.21 0.71
C THR A 323 -13.94 14.39 0.38
N CYS A 324 -13.37 14.43 -0.83
CA CYS A 324 -12.57 15.54 -1.31
C CYS A 324 -13.41 16.83 -1.35
N ASP A 325 -14.58 16.79 -1.96
CA ASP A 325 -15.47 17.95 -2.04
C ASP A 325 -15.87 18.46 -0.64
N GLU A 326 -16.25 17.54 0.27
CA GLU A 326 -16.60 17.86 1.67
C GLU A 326 -15.44 18.53 2.43
N VAL A 327 -14.21 18.01 2.28
CA VAL A 327 -13.02 18.56 2.94
C VAL A 327 -12.67 19.95 2.39
N LEU A 328 -12.70 20.12 1.07
CA LEU A 328 -12.35 21.39 0.44
C LEU A 328 -13.33 22.50 0.78
N GLU A 329 -14.63 22.20 0.76
CA GLU A 329 -15.68 23.16 1.12
C GLU A 329 -15.53 23.62 2.58
N GLN A 330 -15.33 22.67 3.50
CA GLN A 330 -15.33 22.98 4.94
C GLN A 330 -14.05 23.62 5.44
N LEU A 331 -12.90 23.27 4.87
CA LEU A 331 -11.64 23.92 5.23
C LEU A 331 -11.51 25.31 4.59
N GLY A 332 -12.34 25.65 3.61
CA GLY A 332 -12.27 26.93 2.89
C GLY A 332 -10.90 27.14 2.22
N VAL A 333 -10.20 26.06 1.88
CA VAL A 333 -8.85 26.13 1.34
C VAL A 333 -8.91 26.72 -0.06
N THR A 334 -8.25 27.86 -0.24
CA THR A 334 -7.99 28.44 -1.56
C THR A 334 -6.57 28.06 -1.96
N ASP A 335 -6.43 27.18 -2.95
CA ASP A 335 -5.13 26.73 -3.45
C ASP A 335 -5.18 26.61 -4.98
N PRO A 336 -4.38 27.41 -5.72
CA PRO A 336 -4.38 27.38 -7.18
C PRO A 336 -4.04 26.02 -7.79
N VAL A 337 -3.31 25.15 -7.08
CA VAL A 337 -3.05 23.78 -7.55
C VAL A 337 -4.33 22.95 -7.58
N LEU A 338 -5.27 23.22 -6.67
CA LEU A 338 -6.55 22.53 -6.61
C LEU A 338 -7.52 22.99 -7.71
N ASP A 339 -7.42 24.26 -8.12
CA ASP A 339 -8.16 24.77 -9.28
C ASP A 339 -7.70 24.09 -10.57
N VAL A 340 -6.38 23.94 -10.74
CA VAL A 340 -5.79 23.15 -11.84
C VAL A 340 -6.27 21.71 -11.80
N ALA A 341 -6.37 21.10 -10.62
CA ALA A 341 -6.86 19.74 -10.46
C ALA A 341 -8.31 19.59 -10.93
N LYS A 342 -9.20 20.51 -10.54
CA LYS A 342 -10.61 20.53 -10.95
C LYS A 342 -10.75 20.69 -12.47
N GLU A 343 -10.01 21.62 -13.07
CA GLU A 343 -10.03 21.82 -14.52
C GLU A 343 -9.49 20.58 -15.26
N LEU A 344 -8.40 19.98 -14.77
CA LEU A 344 -7.83 18.76 -15.35
C LEU A 344 -8.80 17.57 -15.28
N GLU A 345 -9.46 17.38 -14.15
CA GLU A 345 -10.50 16.35 -14.00
C GLU A 345 -11.61 16.57 -15.02
N GLU A 346 -12.16 17.79 -15.09
CA GLU A 346 -13.27 18.12 -15.99
C GLU A 346 -12.91 17.89 -17.46
N ILE A 347 -11.73 18.35 -17.89
CA ILE A 347 -11.26 18.19 -19.27
C ILE A 347 -11.06 16.70 -19.58
N ALA A 348 -10.35 15.96 -18.72
CA ALA A 348 -10.07 14.56 -18.95
C ALA A 348 -11.35 13.71 -19.02
N LEU A 349 -12.36 13.99 -18.19
CA LEU A 349 -13.64 13.27 -18.20
C LEU A 349 -14.50 13.53 -19.45
N LYS A 350 -14.28 14.67 -20.13
CA LYS A 350 -15.02 15.04 -21.36
C LYS A 350 -14.26 14.71 -22.65
N ASP A 351 -13.01 14.30 -22.54
CA ASP A 351 -12.13 14.11 -23.70
C ASP A 351 -12.18 12.67 -24.23
N GLN A 352 -12.54 12.53 -25.52
CA GLN A 352 -12.73 11.22 -26.16
C GLN A 352 -11.50 10.31 -26.07
N TYR A 353 -10.28 10.86 -26.10
CA TYR A 353 -9.06 10.05 -25.99
C TYR A 353 -8.97 9.29 -24.67
N PHE A 354 -9.40 9.95 -23.58
CA PHE A 354 -9.36 9.43 -22.22
C PHE A 354 -10.51 8.46 -21.98
N ILE A 355 -11.70 8.80 -22.48
CA ILE A 355 -12.90 7.95 -22.43
C ILE A 355 -12.62 6.61 -23.15
N ASP A 356 -12.12 6.65 -24.38
CA ASP A 356 -11.84 5.45 -25.20
C ASP A 356 -10.80 4.51 -24.56
N ARG A 357 -9.96 5.05 -23.68
CA ARG A 357 -8.87 4.32 -23.00
C ARG A 357 -9.15 4.04 -21.53
N SER A 358 -10.36 4.36 -21.04
CA SER A 358 -10.73 4.26 -19.63
C SER A 358 -9.75 4.96 -18.67
N LEU A 359 -9.20 6.10 -19.08
CA LEU A 359 -8.26 6.88 -18.28
C LEU A 359 -9.01 7.82 -17.34
N TYR A 360 -9.66 7.25 -16.33
CA TYR A 360 -10.39 7.99 -15.30
C TYR A 360 -9.48 8.37 -14.12
N PRO A 361 -9.77 9.46 -13.39
CA PRO A 361 -9.12 9.74 -12.11
C PRO A 361 -9.25 8.55 -11.15
N ASN A 362 -8.14 8.13 -10.56
CA ASN A 362 -8.10 7.03 -9.61
C ASN A 362 -8.00 7.53 -8.15
N VAL A 363 -7.87 6.62 -7.18
CA VAL A 363 -7.76 6.99 -5.76
C VAL A 363 -6.56 7.90 -5.44
N ASP A 364 -5.45 7.78 -6.18
CA ASP A 364 -4.23 8.57 -5.96
C ASP A 364 -4.43 10.05 -6.32
N PHE A 365 -5.28 10.32 -7.32
CA PHE A 365 -5.61 11.69 -7.73
C PHE A 365 -6.27 12.47 -6.59
N TYR A 366 -7.37 11.94 -6.07
CA TYR A 366 -8.13 12.60 -5.00
C TYR A 366 -7.44 12.53 -3.64
N SER A 367 -6.73 11.44 -3.31
CA SER A 367 -6.00 11.36 -2.04
C SER A 367 -4.89 12.41 -1.97
N GLY A 368 -4.16 12.64 -3.08
CA GLY A 368 -3.16 13.70 -3.14
C GLY A 368 -3.76 15.10 -2.89
N ILE A 369 -4.93 15.38 -3.48
CA ILE A 369 -5.67 16.63 -3.27
C ILE A 369 -6.08 16.79 -1.80
N ILE A 370 -6.67 15.74 -1.20
CA ILE A 370 -7.10 15.79 0.20
C ILE A 370 -5.89 16.01 1.10
N TYR A 371 -4.82 15.21 0.98
CA TYR A 371 -3.64 15.36 1.82
C TYR A 371 -3.03 16.75 1.73
N ARG A 372 -2.99 17.34 0.53
CA ARG A 372 -2.56 18.73 0.32
C ARG A 372 -3.46 19.72 1.05
N ALA A 373 -4.78 19.58 0.94
CA ALA A 373 -5.74 20.42 1.65
C ALA A 373 -5.62 20.30 3.18
N LEU A 374 -5.23 19.12 3.68
CA LEU A 374 -4.94 18.89 5.10
C LEU A 374 -3.59 19.47 5.57
N GLY A 375 -2.79 20.05 4.67
CA GLY A 375 -1.44 20.56 4.98
C GLY A 375 -0.39 19.46 5.19
N ILE A 376 -0.69 18.22 4.79
CA ILE A 376 0.30 17.14 4.76
C ILE A 376 1.24 17.44 3.58
N PRO A 377 2.58 17.43 3.78
CA PRO A 377 3.50 17.69 2.68
C PRO A 377 3.56 16.52 1.71
N THR A 378 3.83 16.81 0.43
CA THR A 378 3.83 15.82 -0.65
C THR A 378 4.73 14.60 -0.38
N ASP A 379 5.90 14.80 0.24
CA ASP A 379 6.84 13.73 0.60
C ASP A 379 6.39 12.81 1.75
N MET A 380 5.25 13.14 2.39
CA MET A 380 4.55 12.28 3.36
C MET A 380 3.45 11.43 2.71
N PHE A 381 3.08 11.65 1.44
CA PHE A 381 1.91 10.99 0.87
C PHE A 381 2.06 9.48 0.78
N THR A 382 3.23 8.98 0.38
CA THR A 382 3.50 7.55 0.39
C THR A 382 3.62 6.99 1.82
N VAL A 383 3.99 7.81 2.81
CA VAL A 383 3.93 7.42 4.24
C VAL A 383 2.49 7.23 4.68
N MET A 384 1.58 8.12 4.27
CA MET A 384 0.14 7.96 4.53
C MET A 384 -0.42 6.69 3.87
N PHE A 385 0.05 6.38 2.67
CA PHE A 385 -0.29 5.14 2.01
C PHE A 385 0.24 3.92 2.78
N ALA A 386 1.50 3.95 3.24
CA ALA A 386 2.06 2.88 4.07
C ALA A 386 1.28 2.68 5.38
N LEU A 387 0.83 3.78 6.00
CA LEU A 387 0.00 3.75 7.20
C LEU A 387 -1.36 3.09 6.92
N GLY A 388 -2.01 3.46 5.81
CA GLY A 388 -3.24 2.81 5.38
C GLY A 388 -3.03 1.32 5.08
N ARG A 389 -1.92 0.94 4.44
CA ARG A 389 -1.68 -0.42 3.93
C ARG A 389 -1.29 -1.45 5.01
N ILE A 390 -1.04 -1.02 6.25
CA ILE A 390 -0.52 -1.90 7.29
C ILE A 390 -1.41 -3.13 7.62
N PRO A 391 -2.74 -3.03 7.80
CA PRO A 391 -3.56 -4.22 8.05
C PRO A 391 -3.52 -5.22 6.89
N GLY A 392 -3.51 -4.75 5.65
CA GLY A 392 -3.38 -5.60 4.46
C GLY A 392 -2.07 -6.39 4.47
N TRP A 393 -0.93 -5.71 4.65
CA TRP A 393 0.37 -6.39 4.74
C TRP A 393 0.44 -7.39 5.88
N ILE A 394 -0.11 -7.05 7.06
CA ILE A 394 -0.16 -7.97 8.20
C ILE A 394 -1.02 -9.18 7.88
N ALA A 395 -2.21 -8.99 7.30
CA ALA A 395 -3.11 -10.07 6.92
C ALA A 395 -2.45 -11.01 5.88
N GLN A 396 -1.81 -10.45 4.86
CA GLN A 396 -1.10 -11.20 3.82
C GLN A 396 0.07 -12.01 4.38
N TRP A 397 0.85 -11.41 5.30
CA TRP A 397 1.91 -12.11 6.02
C TRP A 397 1.32 -13.23 6.87
N LYS A 398 0.31 -12.94 7.70
CA LYS A 398 -0.30 -13.90 8.63
C LYS A 398 -0.91 -15.09 7.89
N GLU A 399 -1.66 -14.85 6.81
CA GLU A 399 -2.28 -15.91 6.00
C GLU A 399 -1.21 -16.82 5.37
N SER A 400 -0.12 -16.25 4.82
CA SER A 400 1.01 -17.02 4.29
C SER A 400 1.64 -17.96 5.34
N ARG A 401 1.80 -17.45 6.57
CA ARG A 401 2.36 -18.21 7.70
C ARG A 401 1.41 -19.33 8.16
N GLU A 402 0.13 -19.03 8.32
CA GLU A 402 -0.89 -19.98 8.77
C GLU A 402 -1.13 -21.09 7.74
N GLN A 403 -0.98 -20.79 6.44
CA GLN A 403 -1.06 -21.76 5.34
C GLN A 403 0.22 -22.59 5.16
N ASN A 404 1.29 -22.34 5.92
CA ASN A 404 2.61 -22.97 5.75
C ASN A 404 3.14 -22.89 4.31
N GLU A 405 3.00 -21.72 3.67
CA GLU A 405 3.50 -21.51 2.32
C GLU A 405 5.02 -21.75 2.23
N PRO A 406 5.53 -22.41 1.17
CA PRO A 406 6.94 -22.65 1.00
C PRO A 406 7.71 -21.34 0.73
N ILE A 407 9.02 -21.37 0.97
CA ILE A 407 9.91 -20.23 0.70
C ILE A 407 9.81 -19.75 -0.77
N GLY A 408 9.64 -18.44 -0.95
CA GLY A 408 9.65 -17.78 -2.25
C GLY A 408 11.02 -17.86 -2.91
N ARG A 409 11.19 -18.80 -3.85
CA ARG A 409 12.47 -19.04 -4.54
C ARG A 409 12.29 -19.26 -6.06
N PRO A 410 11.99 -18.20 -6.83
CA PRO A 410 11.75 -18.31 -8.27
C PRO A 410 12.99 -18.79 -9.03
N ARG A 411 12.77 -19.25 -10.28
CA ARG A 411 13.82 -19.70 -11.19
C ARG A 411 14.09 -18.66 -12.28
N GLN A 412 15.18 -18.85 -13.01
CA GLN A 412 15.55 -18.02 -14.16
C GLN A 412 15.95 -18.91 -15.34
N ILE A 413 15.88 -18.34 -16.55
CA ILE A 413 16.55 -18.89 -17.74
C ILE A 413 17.92 -18.20 -17.83
N TYR A 414 18.98 -18.95 -17.61
CA TYR A 414 20.34 -18.44 -17.70
C TYR A 414 20.72 -18.16 -19.16
N THR A 415 21.10 -16.93 -19.46
CA THR A 415 21.48 -16.45 -20.81
C THR A 415 22.87 -15.83 -20.83
N GLY A 416 23.67 -16.06 -19.77
CA GLY A 416 25.07 -15.63 -19.70
C GLY A 416 26.03 -16.60 -20.37
N GLU A 417 27.32 -16.31 -20.23
CA GLU A 417 28.41 -17.17 -20.75
C GLU A 417 28.34 -18.59 -20.18
N LYS A 418 28.67 -19.57 -21.00
CA LYS A 418 28.88 -20.96 -20.54
C LYS A 418 30.16 -21.04 -19.69
N GLN A 419 30.50 -22.25 -19.24
CA GLN A 419 31.77 -22.50 -18.57
C GLN A 419 32.93 -21.93 -19.41
N ARG A 420 33.76 -21.11 -18.77
CA ARG A 420 34.98 -20.51 -19.33
C ARG A 420 36.10 -20.64 -18.31
N ASP A 421 37.32 -20.84 -18.79
CA ASP A 421 38.47 -21.01 -17.92
C ASP A 421 38.78 -19.71 -17.18
N TYR A 422 39.15 -19.85 -15.90
CA TYR A 422 39.57 -18.71 -15.10
C TYR A 422 40.98 -18.30 -15.51
N ILE A 423 41.11 -17.07 -15.98
CA ILE A 423 42.40 -16.47 -16.26
C ILE A 423 42.84 -15.63 -15.06
N ASN A 424 43.98 -16.02 -14.46
CA ASN A 424 44.58 -15.30 -13.34
C ASN A 424 44.74 -13.82 -13.70
N ILE A 425 44.54 -12.90 -12.75
CA ILE A 425 44.62 -11.45 -12.98
C ILE A 425 45.91 -10.99 -13.67
N LYS A 426 47.02 -11.73 -13.49
CA LYS A 426 48.30 -11.45 -14.16
C LYS A 426 48.32 -11.81 -15.65
N ASN A 427 47.35 -12.58 -16.14
CA ASN A 427 47.34 -13.22 -17.45
C ASN A 427 46.06 -12.92 -18.28
N ARG A 428 45.18 -12.01 -17.83
CA ARG A 428 43.87 -11.72 -18.43
C ARG A 428 43.95 -11.00 -19.77
#